data_AF-A0AAU8MRP7-F1
#
_entry.id   AF-A0AAU8MRP7-F1
#
_cell.length_a   1.000
_cell.length_b   1.000
_cell.length_c   1.000
_cell.angle_alpha   90.00
_cell.angle_beta   90.00
_cell.angle_gamma   90.00
#
_symmetry.space_group_name_H-M   'P 1'
#
loop_
_entity.id
_entity.type
_entity.pdbx_description
1 polymer ?
#
loop_
_entity_poly.entity_id
_entity_poly.type
_entity_poly.pdbx_seq_one_letter_code
_entity_poly.pdbx_strand_id
1 'polypeptide(L)'
;MWLFKAKLPPPEVPSSLRELLKDYPGHIESLQTVLNEFAAPTPRVQPLDEAIWALQNRLDCFLQEAVRQLEAARADGNPVLFDAAERARSTMGRALLSFDSDPDGLGRYFKRHKKAFE
;
A
#
# COMPACT_ATOMS: atom_id res chain seq x y z
N MET A 1 -14.75 -15.23 -30.18
CA MET A 1 -14.00 -16.04 -29.20
C MET A 1 -13.43 -15.08 -28.17
N TRP A 2 -14.15 -14.87 -27.06
CA TRP A 2 -13.72 -13.94 -26.02
C TRP A 2 -12.63 -14.63 -25.19
N LEU A 3 -11.39 -14.23 -25.40
CA LEU A 3 -10.28 -14.64 -24.54
C LEU A 3 -10.48 -13.95 -23.19
N PHE A 4 -11.06 -14.65 -22.23
CA PHE A 4 -10.88 -14.30 -20.83
C PHE A 4 -9.38 -14.39 -20.56
N LYS A 5 -8.63 -13.29 -20.67
CA LYS A 5 -7.27 -13.26 -20.12
C LYS A 5 -7.44 -13.59 -18.63
N ALA A 6 -6.98 -14.78 -18.23
CA ALA A 6 -7.14 -15.25 -16.86
C ALA A 6 -6.54 -14.21 -15.90
N LYS A 7 -7.28 -13.87 -14.84
CA LYS A 7 -6.82 -12.94 -13.80
C LYS A 7 -5.51 -13.48 -13.23
N LEU A 8 -4.46 -12.66 -13.21
CA LEU A 8 -3.17 -13.05 -12.64
C LEU A 8 -3.30 -13.20 -11.12
N PRO A 9 -2.44 -14.00 -10.46
CA PRO A 9 -2.28 -13.87 -9.02
C PRO A 9 -1.84 -12.44 -8.70
N PRO A 10 -2.49 -11.72 -7.78
CA PRO A 10 -2.11 -10.34 -7.49
C PRO A 10 -0.68 -10.29 -6.91
N PRO A 11 0.06 -9.19 -7.15
CA PRO A 11 1.30 -8.97 -6.43
C PRO A 11 1.01 -8.91 -4.92
N GLU A 12 1.90 -9.52 -4.14
CA GLU A 12 1.82 -9.45 -2.69
C GLU A 12 2.28 -8.08 -2.19
N VAL A 13 1.73 -7.66 -1.05
CA VAL A 13 2.27 -6.51 -0.31
C VAL A 13 3.76 -6.77 0.01
N PRO A 14 4.65 -5.80 -0.26
CA PRO A 14 6.07 -5.88 0.11
C PRO A 14 6.29 -6.37 1.54
N SER A 15 7.25 -7.28 1.75
CA SER A 15 7.54 -7.86 3.06
C SER A 15 7.90 -6.81 4.11
N SER A 16 8.69 -5.81 3.73
CA SER A 16 9.06 -4.67 4.57
C SER A 16 7.82 -3.93 5.10
N LEU A 17 6.82 -3.68 4.23
CA LEU A 17 5.56 -3.06 4.63
C LEU A 17 4.72 -3.97 5.52
N ARG A 18 4.68 -5.29 5.23
CA ARG A 18 3.97 -6.26 6.08
C ARG A 18 4.56 -6.33 7.48
N GLU A 19 5.88 -6.32 7.60
CA GLU A 19 6.55 -6.32 8.90
C GLU A 19 6.33 -5.02 9.67
N LEU A 20 6.42 -3.88 8.99
CA LEU A 20 6.23 -2.56 9.62
C LEU A 20 4.78 -2.32 10.05
N LEU A 21 3.81 -2.84 9.30
CA LEU A 21 2.37 -2.70 9.54
C LEU A 21 1.74 -3.91 10.21
N LYS A 22 2.54 -4.82 10.80
CA LYS A 22 2.04 -6.07 11.41
C LYS A 22 0.97 -5.84 12.49
N ASP A 23 1.05 -4.71 13.20
CA ASP A 23 0.11 -4.31 14.25
C ASP A 23 -1.14 -3.60 13.67
N TYR A 24 -1.18 -3.42 12.35
CA TYR A 24 -2.23 -2.72 11.59
C TYR A 24 -2.75 -3.59 10.42
N PRO A 25 -3.34 -4.78 10.70
CA PRO A 25 -3.74 -5.74 9.65
C PRO A 25 -4.71 -5.15 8.61
N GLY A 26 -5.65 -4.29 9.02
CA GLY A 26 -6.56 -3.62 8.08
C GLY A 26 -5.86 -2.69 7.08
N HIS A 27 -4.70 -2.13 7.44
CA HIS A 27 -3.88 -1.32 6.53
C HIS A 27 -3.21 -2.22 5.49
N ILE A 28 -2.71 -3.39 5.91
CA ILE A 28 -2.16 -4.41 5.00
C ILE A 28 -3.21 -4.90 4.01
N GLU A 29 -4.43 -5.23 4.47
CA GLU A 29 -5.54 -5.66 3.61
C GLU A 29 -5.91 -4.58 2.59
N SER A 30 -5.88 -3.31 3.01
CA SER A 30 -6.15 -2.20 2.12
C SER A 30 -5.05 -1.98 1.07
N LEU A 31 -3.77 -2.19 1.41
CA LEU A 31 -2.68 -2.19 0.43
C LEU A 31 -2.81 -3.36 -0.54
N GLN A 32 -3.17 -4.55 -0.05
CA GLN A 32 -3.44 -5.71 -0.90
C GLN A 32 -4.60 -5.45 -1.86
N THR A 33 -5.63 -4.74 -1.42
CA THR A 33 -6.76 -4.34 -2.27
C THR A 33 -6.31 -3.47 -3.44
N VAL A 34 -5.42 -2.50 -3.20
CA VAL A 34 -4.80 -1.69 -4.27
C VAL A 34 -4.03 -2.58 -5.24
N LEU A 35 -3.21 -3.50 -4.74
CA LEU A 35 -2.44 -4.43 -5.58
C LEU A 35 -3.32 -5.42 -6.36
N ASN A 36 -4.50 -5.75 -5.86
CA ASN A 36 -5.45 -6.62 -6.57
C ASN A 36 -5.94 -6.00 -7.88
N GLU A 37 -5.91 -4.68 -8.04
CA GLU A 37 -6.20 -3.99 -9.30
C GLU A 37 -5.12 -4.27 -10.36
N PHE A 38 -3.91 -4.66 -9.94
CA PHE A 38 -2.80 -5.02 -10.82
C PHE A 38 -2.78 -6.50 -11.19
N ALA A 39 -3.76 -7.28 -10.73
CA ALA A 39 -4.05 -8.62 -11.24
C ALA A 39 -4.87 -8.61 -12.55
N ALA A 40 -5.53 -7.49 -12.85
CA ALA A 40 -6.30 -7.33 -14.06
C ALA A 40 -5.36 -7.22 -15.26
N PRO A 41 -5.55 -8.03 -16.32
CA PRO A 41 -4.68 -8.03 -17.50
C PRO A 41 -5.08 -6.91 -18.46
N THR A 42 -4.94 -5.67 -17.99
CA THR A 42 -5.21 -4.44 -18.73
C THR A 42 -3.91 -3.84 -19.26
N PRO A 43 -3.88 -3.31 -20.50
CA PRO A 43 -2.72 -2.60 -21.02
C PRO A 43 -2.36 -1.40 -20.13
N ARG A 44 -1.08 -1.26 -19.80
CA ARG A 44 -0.55 -0.19 -18.95
C ARG A 44 0.78 0.30 -19.50
N VAL A 45 1.01 1.61 -19.40
CA VAL A 45 2.21 2.22 -19.98
C VAL A 45 3.43 1.92 -19.11
N GLN A 46 3.27 2.00 -17.79
CA GLN A 46 4.33 1.75 -16.80
C GLN A 46 3.74 1.01 -15.59
N PRO A 47 3.41 -0.29 -15.71
CA PRO A 47 2.63 -1.00 -14.68
C PRO A 47 3.33 -1.09 -13.32
N LEU A 48 4.67 -1.06 -13.29
CA LEU A 48 5.44 -1.00 -12.04
C LEU A 48 5.31 0.37 -11.37
N ASP A 49 5.58 1.45 -12.11
CA ASP A 49 5.53 2.82 -11.59
C ASP A 49 4.10 3.18 -11.14
N GLU A 50 3.09 2.76 -11.91
CA GLU A 50 1.68 2.91 -11.55
C GLU A 50 1.34 2.19 -10.23
N ALA A 51 1.88 0.98 -10.00
CA ALA A 51 1.65 0.23 -8.75
C ALA A 51 2.37 0.88 -7.56
N ILE A 52 3.59 1.37 -7.78
CA ILE A 52 4.37 2.10 -6.78
C ILE A 52 3.62 3.37 -6.37
N TRP A 53 3.16 4.18 -7.34
CA TRP A 53 2.39 5.40 -7.06
C TRP A 53 1.07 5.10 -6.35
N ALA A 54 0.35 4.05 -6.75
CA ALA A 54 -0.90 3.66 -6.09
C ALA A 54 -0.67 3.27 -4.62
N LEU A 55 0.41 2.54 -4.32
CA LEU A 55 0.80 2.22 -2.94
C LEU A 55 1.22 3.46 -2.16
N GLN A 56 2.04 4.34 -2.75
CA GLN A 56 2.47 5.60 -2.12
C GLN A 56 1.26 6.49 -1.76
N ASN A 57 0.32 6.66 -2.69
CA ASN A 57 -0.91 7.42 -2.45
C ASN A 57 -1.73 6.82 -1.31
N ARG A 58 -1.79 5.48 -1.23
CA ARG A 58 -2.53 4.82 -0.15
C ARG A 58 -1.85 4.99 1.22
N LEU A 59 -0.53 4.88 1.27
CA LEU A 59 0.27 5.12 2.48
C LEU A 59 0.16 6.58 2.94
N ASP A 60 0.18 7.54 2.01
CA ASP A 60 -0.04 8.96 2.32
C ASP A 60 -1.44 9.18 2.92
N CYS A 61 -2.48 8.57 2.36
CA CYS A 61 -3.83 8.62 2.94
C CYS A 61 -3.87 8.09 4.38
N PHE A 62 -3.15 7.00 4.69
CA PHE A 62 -3.05 6.48 6.05
C PHE A 62 -2.37 7.47 7.00
N LEU A 63 -1.31 8.13 6.54
CA LEU A 63 -0.62 9.16 7.31
C LEU A 63 -1.55 10.35 7.60
N GLN A 64 -2.27 10.84 6.59
CA GLN A 64 -3.22 11.94 6.76
C GLN A 64 -4.33 11.59 7.75
N GLU A 65 -4.85 10.36 7.70
CA GLU A 65 -5.85 9.89 8.66
C GLU A 65 -5.28 9.81 10.08
N ALA A 66 -4.08 9.27 10.26
CA ALA A 66 -3.42 9.22 11.56
C ALA A 66 -3.12 10.62 12.13
N VAL A 67 -2.77 11.59 11.27
CA VAL A 67 -2.61 13.00 11.68
C VAL A 67 -3.94 13.59 12.16
N ARG A 68 -5.04 13.35 11.44
CA ARG A 68 -6.38 13.82 11.86
C ARG A 68 -6.81 13.22 13.20
N GLN A 69 -6.57 11.93 13.40
CA GLN A 69 -6.86 11.25 14.66
C GLN A 69 -6.03 11.81 15.82
N LEU A 70 -4.76 12.14 15.57
CA LEU A 70 -3.88 12.75 16.57
C LEU A 70 -4.38 14.15 16.98
N GLU A 71 -4.75 14.98 16.01
CA GLU A 71 -5.32 16.32 16.30
C GLU A 71 -6.66 16.22 17.04
N ALA A 72 -7.52 15.26 16.69
CA ALA A 72 -8.77 15.02 17.39
C ALA A 72 -8.54 14.57 18.84
N ALA A 73 -7.62 13.62 19.07
CA ALA A 73 -7.27 13.16 20.41
C ALA A 73 -6.64 14.28 21.26
N ARG A 74 -5.84 15.14 20.62
CA ARG A 74 -5.28 16.34 21.26
C ARG A 74 -6.36 17.33 21.70
N ALA A 75 -7.38 17.53 20.87
CA ALA A 75 -8.51 18.40 21.19
C ALA A 75 -9.41 17.82 22.30
N ASP A 76 -9.59 16.49 22.32
CA ASP A 76 -10.37 15.75 23.33
C ASP A 76 -9.63 15.66 24.69
N GLY A 77 -8.30 15.86 24.69
CA GLY A 77 -7.47 15.80 25.90
C GLY A 77 -7.30 14.38 26.45
N ASN A 78 -7.58 13.35 25.65
CA ASN A 78 -7.48 11.96 26.05
C ASN A 78 -6.06 11.42 25.80
N PRO A 79 -5.23 11.21 26.84
CA PRO A 79 -3.84 10.80 26.67
C PRO A 79 -3.70 9.40 26.05
N VAL A 80 -4.65 8.50 26.29
CA VAL A 80 -4.62 7.14 25.73
C VAL A 80 -4.84 7.17 24.22
N LEU A 81 -5.79 7.99 23.76
CA LEU A 81 -6.03 8.19 22.33
C LEU A 81 -4.86 8.93 21.66
N PHE A 82 -4.26 9.89 22.35
CA PHE A 82 -3.10 10.62 21.85
C PHE A 82 -1.91 9.70 21.61
N ASP A 83 -1.52 8.89 22.60
CA ASP A 83 -0.37 7.96 22.48
C ASP A 83 -0.62 6.92 21.38
N ALA A 84 -1.85 6.44 21.24
CA ALA A 84 -2.22 5.52 20.16
C ALA A 84 -2.11 6.18 18.78
N ALA A 85 -2.65 7.40 18.62
CA ALA A 85 -2.62 8.14 17.37
C ALA A 85 -1.19 8.58 16.99
N GLU A 86 -0.35 8.94 17.96
CA GLU A 86 1.04 9.30 17.72
C GLU A 86 1.85 8.11 17.20
N ARG A 87 1.68 6.94 17.81
CA ARG A 87 2.29 5.68 17.33
C ARG A 87 1.82 5.36 15.91
N ALA A 88 0.52 5.46 15.64
CA ALA A 88 -0.03 5.24 14.30
C ALA A 88 0.60 6.20 13.28
N ARG A 89 0.64 7.50 13.57
CA ARG A 89 1.26 8.52 12.70
C ARG A 89 2.72 8.21 12.41
N SER A 90 3.49 7.85 13.44
CA SER A 90 4.90 7.52 13.31
C SER A 90 5.11 6.29 12.43
N THR A 91 4.32 5.23 12.64
CA THR A 91 4.37 4.01 11.81
C THR A 91 4.00 4.30 10.36
N MET A 92 2.93 5.05 10.09
CA MET A 92 2.51 5.37 8.70
C MET A 92 3.53 6.26 8.00
N GLY A 93 4.12 7.23 8.71
CA GLY A 93 5.20 8.06 8.17
C GLY A 93 6.44 7.25 7.81
N ARG A 94 6.84 6.30 8.66
CA ARG A 94 7.92 5.36 8.36
C ARG A 94 7.58 4.47 7.17
N ALA A 95 6.33 4.00 7.05
CA ALA A 95 5.92 3.15 5.93
C ALA A 95 6.01 3.88 4.60
N LEU A 96 5.61 5.15 4.56
CA LEU A 96 5.74 6.00 3.38
C LEU A 96 7.21 6.26 3.02
N LEU A 97 8.06 6.56 3.99
CA LEU A 97 9.49 6.84 3.78
C LEU A 97 10.31 5.58 3.42
N SER A 98 9.89 4.41 3.89
CA SER A 98 10.59 3.14 3.62
C SER A 98 10.31 2.62 2.21
N PHE A 99 9.40 3.26 1.48
CA PHE A 99 9.01 2.85 0.14
C PHE A 99 9.96 3.45 -0.91
N ASP A 100 11.18 2.90 -0.98
CA ASP A 100 12.15 3.21 -2.05
C ASP A 100 11.96 2.28 -3.26
N SER A 101 12.36 2.80 -4.42
CA SER A 101 12.19 2.49 -5.85
C SER A 101 12.00 1.04 -6.36
N ASP A 102 12.09 -0.01 -5.54
CA ASP A 102 11.65 -1.39 -5.90
C ASP A 102 11.38 -2.21 -4.63
N PRO A 103 10.19 -2.09 -4.03
CA PRO A 103 9.89 -2.77 -2.78
C PRO A 103 9.66 -4.27 -3.02
N ASP A 104 10.60 -5.07 -2.52
CA ASP A 104 10.49 -6.51 -2.24
C ASP A 104 9.87 -7.38 -3.34
N GLY A 105 10.19 -7.12 -4.61
CA GLY A 105 9.84 -8.01 -5.72
C GLY A 105 8.59 -7.62 -6.51
N LEU A 106 8.03 -6.42 -6.28
CA LEU A 106 7.05 -5.83 -7.20
C LEU A 106 7.63 -5.74 -8.62
N GLY A 107 8.89 -5.30 -8.77
CA GLY A 107 9.60 -5.30 -10.05
C GLY A 107 9.72 -6.69 -10.69
N ARG A 108 9.98 -7.74 -9.88
CA ARG A 108 10.03 -9.13 -10.36
C ARG A 108 8.67 -9.62 -10.86
N TYR A 109 7.58 -9.25 -10.18
CA TYR A 109 6.22 -9.59 -10.60
C TYR A 109 5.90 -9.00 -11.98
N PHE A 110 6.06 -7.69 -12.15
CA PHE A 110 5.74 -7.04 -13.44
C PHE A 110 6.67 -7.49 -14.57
N LYS A 111 7.96 -7.77 -14.28
CA LYS A 111 8.88 -8.36 -15.25
C LYS A 111 8.43 -9.75 -15.71
N ARG A 112 7.95 -10.61 -14.79
CA ARG A 112 7.45 -11.96 -15.10
C ARG A 112 6.16 -11.93 -15.93
N HIS A 113 5.29 -10.95 -15.66
CA HIS A 113 3.97 -10.84 -16.26
C HIS A 113 3.87 -9.77 -17.35
N LYS A 114 4.99 -9.28 -17.90
CA LYS A 114 5.05 -8.16 -18.85
C LYS A 114 4.02 -8.24 -19.98
N LYS A 115 3.87 -9.42 -20.62
CA LYS A 115 2.90 -9.67 -21.71
C LYS A 115 1.42 -9.45 -21.34
N ALA A 116 1.09 -9.46 -20.04
CA ALA A 116 -0.28 -9.20 -19.59
C ALA A 116 -0.63 -7.70 -19.61
N PHE A 117 0.39 -6.84 -19.55
CA PHE A 117 0.28 -5.38 -19.47
C PHE A 117 0.70 -4.66 -20.76
N GLU A 118 1.26 -5.39 -21.74
CA GLU A 118 1.41 -4.98 -23.15
C GLU A 118 0.07 -5.16 -23.90
#